data_AF-A0A3C0VQW2-F1
#
_entry.id   AF-A0A3C0VQW2-F1
#
_cell.length_a   1.000
_cell.length_b   1.000
_cell.length_c   1.000
_cell.angle_alpha   90.00
_cell.angle_beta   90.00
_cell.angle_gamma   90.00
#
_symmetry.space_group_name_H-M   'P 1'
#
loop_
_entity.id
_entity.type
_entity.pdbx_description
1 polymer ?
#
loop_
_entity_poly.entity_id
_entity_poly.type
_entity_poly.pdbx_seq_one_letter_code
_entity_poly.pdbx_strand_id
1 'polypeptide(L)'
;MVRSRTEALKILGIRPESKEEDWKSAYRNIVKIYHPDNIASSVNWPEAMDETARLKYSEQMLALAKEALDFLQSENVCIIGNQPKKTSPAPNKPKVVGGGEAYSFSHDQYKQRQQRLHKLDEERKQKRLDELKLKNDILRENERKHKEKEILDQIRWLRVAQIIYDTIEKDKKEKGYDSN
;
A
#
# COMPACT_ATOMS: atom_id res chain seq x y z
N MET A 1 -14.22 -10.75 6.18
CA MET A 1 -15.06 -11.83 6.71
C MET A 1 -15.88 -12.47 5.61
N VAL A 2 -15.24 -13.44 4.97
CA VAL A 2 -15.83 -14.35 3.98
C VAL A 2 -16.81 -15.28 4.70
N ARG A 3 -18.08 -15.29 4.28
CA ARG A 3 -19.16 -15.99 5.02
C ARG A 3 -19.62 -17.27 4.34
N SER A 4 -19.26 -17.47 3.08
CA SER A 4 -19.71 -18.63 2.30
C SER A 4 -18.71 -19.03 1.21
N ARG A 5 -18.73 -20.30 0.82
CA ARG A 5 -17.96 -20.85 -0.30
C ARG A 5 -18.21 -20.08 -1.59
N THR A 6 -19.47 -19.76 -1.89
CA THR A 6 -19.87 -19.00 -3.08
C THR A 6 -19.28 -17.59 -3.10
N GLU A 7 -19.20 -16.95 -1.94
CA GLU A 7 -18.57 -15.63 -1.80
C GLU A 7 -17.05 -15.71 -1.97
N ALA A 8 -16.40 -16.73 -1.39
CA ALA A 8 -14.97 -16.97 -1.56
C ALA A 8 -14.58 -17.19 -3.04
N LEU A 9 -15.36 -18.02 -3.76
CA LEU A 9 -15.15 -18.29 -5.18
C LEU A 9 -15.41 -17.05 -6.05
N LYS A 10 -16.39 -16.22 -5.67
CA LYS A 10 -16.67 -14.95 -6.33
C LYS A 10 -15.53 -13.93 -6.13
N ILE A 11 -14.96 -13.85 -4.93
CA ILE A 11 -13.79 -12.99 -4.63
C ILE A 11 -12.58 -13.42 -5.47
N LEU A 12 -12.38 -14.73 -5.64
CA LEU A 12 -11.31 -15.28 -6.48
C LEU A 12 -11.63 -15.22 -8.00
N GLY A 13 -12.85 -14.85 -8.39
CA GLY A 13 -13.26 -14.75 -9.79
C GLY A 13 -13.36 -16.10 -10.52
N ILE A 14 -13.62 -17.18 -9.78
CA ILE A 14 -13.63 -18.55 -10.29
C ILE A 14 -15.00 -19.21 -10.20
N ARG A 15 -15.18 -20.30 -10.96
CA ARG A 15 -16.47 -20.99 -11.04
C ARG A 15 -16.74 -21.82 -9.77
N PRO A 16 -18.02 -22.08 -9.45
CA PRO A 16 -18.41 -22.90 -8.30
C PRO A 16 -17.80 -24.30 -8.28
N GLU A 17 -17.54 -24.85 -9.48
CA GLU A 17 -17.04 -26.21 -9.72
C GLU A 17 -15.51 -26.31 -9.76
N SER A 18 -14.80 -25.20 -9.55
CA SER A 18 -13.34 -25.14 -9.63
C SER A 18 -12.66 -25.96 -8.53
N LYS A 19 -11.55 -26.61 -8.88
CA LYS A 19 -10.75 -27.46 -7.97
C LYS A 19 -9.74 -26.62 -7.19
N GLU A 20 -9.15 -27.20 -6.15
CA GLU A 20 -8.19 -26.51 -5.28
C GLU A 20 -7.00 -25.89 -6.04
N GLU A 21 -6.53 -26.57 -7.08
CA GLU A 21 -5.46 -26.07 -7.96
C GLU A 21 -5.84 -24.75 -8.64
N ASP A 22 -7.10 -24.62 -9.04
CA ASP A 22 -7.65 -23.42 -9.66
C ASP A 22 -7.73 -22.26 -8.65
N TRP A 23 -8.02 -22.55 -7.38
CA TRP A 23 -8.10 -21.55 -6.32
C TRP A 23 -6.73 -20.90 -6.07
N LYS A 24 -5.70 -21.74 -5.97
CA LYS A 24 -4.30 -21.30 -5.82
C LYS A 24 -3.79 -20.56 -7.06
N SER A 25 -4.27 -20.94 -8.25
CA SER A 25 -3.95 -20.23 -9.50
C SER A 25 -4.60 -18.85 -9.54
N ALA A 26 -5.89 -18.77 -9.23
CA ALA A 26 -6.66 -17.53 -9.19
C ALA A 26 -6.11 -16.54 -8.15
N TYR A 27 -5.79 -17.01 -6.95
CA TYR A 27 -5.13 -16.21 -5.94
C TYR A 27 -3.79 -15.64 -6.44
N ARG A 28 -2.96 -16.45 -7.09
CA ARG A 28 -1.68 -15.98 -7.67
C ARG A 28 -1.88 -14.92 -8.74
N ASN A 29 -2.95 -14.99 -9.53
CA ASN A 29 -3.29 -13.96 -10.51
C ASN A 29 -3.73 -12.65 -9.85
N ILE A 30 -4.55 -12.73 -8.79
CA ILE A 30 -4.93 -11.54 -8.01
C ILE A 30 -3.71 -10.91 -7.36
N VAL A 31 -2.80 -11.70 -6.80
CA VAL A 31 -1.54 -11.19 -6.25
C VAL A 31 -0.73 -10.48 -7.32
N LYS A 32 -0.57 -11.05 -8.51
CA LYS A 32 0.17 -10.38 -9.60
C LYS A 32 -0.42 -9.02 -9.98
N ILE A 33 -1.74 -8.86 -9.91
CA ILE A 33 -2.45 -7.64 -10.31
C ILE A 33 -2.44 -6.60 -9.18
N TYR A 34 -2.67 -7.00 -7.94
CA TYR A 34 -2.84 -6.06 -6.82
C TYR A 34 -1.60 -5.98 -5.91
N HIS A 35 -0.48 -6.63 -6.22
CA HIS A 35 0.74 -6.46 -5.44
C HIS A 35 1.23 -5.01 -5.51
N PRO A 36 1.63 -4.38 -4.39
CA PRO A 36 2.11 -3.00 -4.37
C PRO A 36 3.24 -2.73 -5.37
N ASP A 37 4.13 -3.71 -5.57
CA ASP A 37 5.23 -3.62 -6.54
C ASP A 37 4.76 -3.57 -8.02
N ASN A 38 3.52 -3.98 -8.31
CA ASN A 38 2.96 -4.08 -9.66
C ASN A 38 1.86 -3.04 -9.95
N ILE A 39 1.54 -2.15 -8.98
CA ILE A 39 0.43 -1.18 -9.09
C ILE A 39 0.57 -0.26 -10.30
N ALA A 40 1.80 0.11 -10.68
CA ALA A 40 2.07 1.00 -11.80
C ALA A 40 1.86 0.36 -13.19
N SER A 41 1.77 -0.97 -13.28
CA SER A 41 1.89 -1.70 -14.57
C SER A 41 0.65 -2.53 -14.93
N SER A 42 -0.15 -2.95 -13.95
CA SER A 42 -1.07 -4.09 -14.13
C SER A 42 -2.56 -3.74 -14.18
N VAL A 43 -2.98 -2.55 -13.74
CA VAL A 43 -4.40 -2.16 -13.67
C VAL A 43 -4.59 -0.75 -14.21
N ASN A 44 -5.58 -0.59 -15.08
CA ASN A 44 -6.00 0.72 -15.57
C ASN A 44 -6.85 1.39 -14.48
N TRP A 45 -6.18 2.10 -13.57
CA TRP A 45 -6.82 2.77 -12.45
C TRP A 45 -7.57 4.02 -12.90
N PRO A 46 -8.67 4.39 -12.24
CA PRO A 46 -9.27 5.70 -12.44
C PRO A 46 -8.24 6.81 -12.18
N GLU A 47 -8.11 7.76 -13.12
CA GLU A 47 -7.17 8.89 -13.00
C GLU A 47 -7.44 9.75 -11.76
N ALA A 48 -8.68 9.78 -11.28
CA ALA A 48 -9.11 10.52 -10.10
C ALA A 48 -8.75 9.86 -8.75
N MET A 49 -8.20 8.64 -8.75
CA MET A 49 -7.88 7.90 -7.53
C MET A 49 -6.46 8.21 -7.07
N ASP A 50 -6.31 8.77 -5.87
CA ASP A 50 -4.99 9.09 -5.31
C ASP A 50 -4.16 7.83 -4.99
N GLU A 51 -2.84 7.99 -4.92
CA GLU A 51 -1.90 6.88 -4.73
C GLU A 51 -2.15 6.14 -3.40
N THR A 52 -2.55 6.89 -2.38
CA THR A 52 -2.89 6.34 -1.06
C THR A 52 -4.13 5.44 -1.08
N ALA A 53 -5.15 5.81 -1.84
CA ALA A 53 -6.36 5.03 -2.03
C ALA A 53 -6.09 3.79 -2.88
N ARG A 54 -5.20 3.88 -3.88
CA ARG A 54 -4.75 2.71 -4.65
C ARG A 54 -4.05 1.67 -3.77
N LEU A 55 -3.09 2.11 -2.95
CA LEU A 55 -2.40 1.23 -1.99
C LEU A 55 -3.37 0.60 -1.00
N LYS A 56 -4.27 1.40 -0.43
CA LYS A 56 -5.27 0.90 0.52
C LYS A 56 -6.22 -0.11 -0.12
N TYR A 57 -6.66 0.15 -1.35
CA TYR A 57 -7.54 -0.75 -2.09
C TYR A 57 -6.83 -2.06 -2.46
N SER A 58 -5.58 -1.98 -2.90
CA SER A 58 -4.79 -3.16 -3.27
C SER A 58 -4.53 -4.06 -2.05
N GLU A 59 -4.18 -3.48 -0.90
CA GLU A 59 -4.06 -4.19 0.38
C GLU A 59 -5.36 -4.88 0.78
N GLN A 60 -6.50 -4.18 0.68
CA GLN A 60 -7.82 -4.74 0.97
C GLN A 60 -8.15 -5.92 0.06
N MET A 61 -7.90 -5.81 -1.24
CA MET A 61 -8.15 -6.88 -2.21
C MET A 61 -7.27 -8.10 -1.94
N LEU A 62 -5.99 -7.91 -1.63
CA LEU A 62 -5.08 -9.00 -1.29
C LEU A 62 -5.48 -9.70 0.01
N ALA A 63 -5.90 -8.93 1.03
CA ALA A 63 -6.37 -9.46 2.30
C ALA A 63 -7.64 -10.30 2.11
N LEU A 64 -8.62 -9.79 1.35
CA LEU A 64 -9.86 -10.50 1.03
C LEU A 64 -9.60 -11.77 0.22
N ALA A 65 -8.71 -11.72 -0.78
CA ALA A 65 -8.38 -12.88 -1.60
C ALA A 65 -7.65 -13.97 -0.80
N LYS A 66 -6.79 -13.57 0.14
CA LYS A 66 -6.13 -14.50 1.06
C LYS A 66 -7.14 -15.14 2.01
N GLU A 67 -8.03 -14.34 2.59
CA GLU A 67 -9.11 -14.83 3.46
C GLU A 67 -10.02 -15.83 2.72
N ALA A 68 -10.36 -15.54 1.46
CA ALA A 68 -11.14 -16.44 0.61
C ALA A 68 -10.42 -17.77 0.33
N LEU A 69 -9.11 -17.73 0.06
CA LEU A 69 -8.31 -18.93 -0.15
C LEU A 69 -8.22 -19.77 1.13
N ASP A 70 -7.97 -19.14 2.28
CA ASP A 70 -7.87 -19.81 3.59
C ASP A 70 -9.22 -20.45 3.96
N PHE A 71 -10.33 -19.75 3.72
CA PHE A 71 -11.69 -20.27 3.91
C PHE A 71 -11.94 -21.53 3.06
N LEU A 72 -11.65 -21.49 1.75
CA LEU A 72 -11.84 -22.63 0.86
C LEU A 72 -10.96 -23.83 1.23
N GLN A 73 -9.72 -23.58 1.66
CA GLN A 73 -8.81 -24.64 2.11
C GLN A 73 -9.29 -25.27 3.43
N SER A 74 -9.77 -24.48 4.37
CA SER A 74 -10.30 -24.99 5.65
C SER A 74 -11.60 -25.79 5.47
N GLU A 75 -12.49 -25.40 4.55
CA GLU A 75 -13.65 -26.22 4.17
C GLU A 75 -13.23 -27.55 3.55
N ASN A 76 -12.24 -27.55 2.64
CA ASN A 76 -11.73 -28.79 2.04
C ASN A 76 -11.10 -29.73 3.07
N VAL A 77 -10.39 -29.19 4.07
CA VAL A 77 -9.81 -29.97 5.17
C VAL A 77 -10.89 -30.59 6.05
N CYS A 78 -12.03 -29.90 6.28
CA CYS A 78 -13.16 -30.46 7.03
C CYS A 78 -13.87 -31.62 6.32
N ILE A 79 -13.89 -31.63 4.97
CA ILE A 79 -14.51 -32.74 4.21
C ILE A 79 -13.61 -33.98 4.15
N ILE A 80 -12.29 -33.81 4.23
CA ILE A 80 -11.30 -34.91 4.11
C ILE A 80 -11.03 -35.61 5.46
N GLY A 81 -11.48 -35.04 6.60
CA GLY A 81 -11.28 -35.58 7.95
C GLY A 81 -11.97 -36.92 8.27
N ASN A 82 -12.89 -37.42 7.43
CA ASN A 82 -13.66 -38.64 7.67
C ASN A 82 -13.47 -39.71 6.59
N GLN A 83 -12.23 -40.04 6.25
CA GLN A 83 -11.93 -41.28 5.51
C GLN A 83 -10.95 -42.12 6.33
N PRO A 84 -11.31 -43.34 6.78
CA PRO A 84 -10.33 -44.25 7.36
C PRO A 84 -9.25 -44.54 6.32
N LYS A 85 -7.98 -44.40 6.72
CA LYS A 85 -6.80 -44.71 5.92
C LYS A 85 -6.93 -46.11 5.32
N LYS A 86 -7.34 -46.20 4.05
CA LYS A 86 -7.15 -47.40 3.24
C LYS A 86 -5.74 -47.34 2.68
N THR A 87 -4.83 -48.07 3.32
CA THR A 87 -3.58 -48.50 2.69
C THR A 87 -3.94 -49.41 1.53
N SER A 88 -3.65 -49.00 0.30
CA SER A 88 -3.59 -49.88 -0.85
C SER A 88 -2.24 -49.70 -1.53
N PRO A 89 -1.65 -50.76 -2.10
CA PRO A 89 -0.25 -50.78 -2.49
C PRO A 89 -0.01 -49.96 -3.75
N ALA A 90 1.14 -49.28 -3.78
CA ALA A 90 1.55 -48.42 -4.89
C ALA A 90 1.68 -49.21 -6.20
N PRO A 91 1.11 -48.74 -7.32
CA PRO A 91 1.45 -49.26 -8.64
C PRO A 91 2.86 -48.77 -9.02
N ASN A 92 3.71 -49.73 -9.39
CA ASN A 92 5.05 -49.52 -9.92
C ASN A 92 5.05 -48.48 -11.06
N LYS A 93 5.70 -47.33 -10.83
CA LYS A 93 6.08 -46.42 -11.91
C LYS A 93 7.46 -46.85 -12.46
N PRO A 94 7.64 -46.95 -13.78
CA PRO A 94 8.94 -47.23 -14.37
C PRO A 94 9.92 -46.09 -14.07
N LYS A 95 11.14 -46.50 -13.71
CA LYS A 95 12.29 -45.66 -13.37
C LYS A 95 12.69 -44.84 -14.60
N VAL A 96 12.29 -43.58 -14.66
CA VAL A 96 12.88 -42.61 -15.60
C VAL A 96 14.23 -42.22 -15.01
N VAL A 97 15.29 -42.72 -15.63
CA VAL A 97 16.67 -42.32 -15.38
C VAL A 97 16.85 -40.93 -15.98
N GLY A 98 16.45 -39.91 -15.23
CA GLY A 98 16.85 -38.52 -15.46
C GLY A 98 17.95 -38.19 -14.46
N GLY A 99 19.18 -38.04 -14.93
CA GLY A 99 20.31 -37.60 -14.11
C GLY A 99 20.03 -36.21 -13.56
N GLY A 100 19.54 -36.15 -12.33
CA GLY A 100 19.48 -34.93 -11.55
C GLY A 100 20.86 -34.70 -10.94
N GLU A 101 21.68 -33.88 -11.59
CA GLU A 101 22.87 -33.30 -10.97
C GLU A 101 22.42 -32.62 -9.67
N ALA A 102 22.87 -33.14 -8.53
CA ALA A 102 22.67 -32.50 -7.26
C ALA A 102 23.45 -31.17 -7.27
N TYR A 103 22.73 -30.06 -7.44
CA TYR A 103 23.30 -28.72 -7.35
C TYR A 103 23.85 -28.52 -5.93
N SER A 104 25.15 -28.74 -5.75
CA SER A 104 25.87 -28.53 -4.50
C SER A 104 26.01 -27.03 -4.26
N PHE A 105 24.93 -26.40 -3.77
CA PHE A 105 24.95 -25.01 -3.35
C PHE A 105 25.95 -24.86 -2.19
N SER A 106 27.11 -24.26 -2.48
CA SER A 106 28.18 -24.08 -1.49
C SER A 106 27.66 -23.25 -0.31
N HIS A 107 27.91 -23.74 0.91
CA HIS A 107 27.53 -23.07 2.15
C HIS A 107 28.06 -21.63 2.24
N ASP A 108 29.18 -21.34 1.58
CA ASP A 108 29.77 -20.00 1.54
C ASP A 108 28.98 -19.05 0.62
N GLN A 109 28.41 -19.55 -0.48
CA GLN A 109 27.52 -18.77 -1.33
C GLN A 109 26.22 -18.41 -0.62
N TYR A 110 25.71 -19.29 0.26
CA TYR A 110 24.57 -18.99 1.12
C TYR A 110 24.87 -17.81 2.06
N LYS A 111 26.00 -17.85 2.78
CA LYS A 111 26.40 -16.79 3.71
C LYS A 111 26.56 -15.44 3.01
N GLN A 112 27.24 -15.42 1.85
CA GLN A 112 27.39 -14.19 1.06
C GLN A 112 26.06 -13.65 0.54
N ARG A 113 25.11 -14.52 0.19
CA ARG A 113 23.75 -14.10 -0.21
C ARG A 113 22.99 -13.49 0.97
N GLN A 114 23.06 -14.10 2.15
CA GLN A 114 22.41 -13.58 3.36
C GLN A 114 22.96 -12.22 3.77
N GLN A 115 24.28 -12.02 3.70
CA GLN A 115 24.91 -10.73 3.97
C GLN A 115 24.46 -9.64 2.97
N ARG A 116 24.36 -9.97 1.68
CA ARG A 116 23.85 -9.04 0.66
C ARG A 116 22.40 -8.66 0.90
N LEU A 117 21.54 -9.62 1.26
CA LEU A 117 20.14 -9.36 1.59
C LEU A 117 20.01 -8.46 2.83
N HIS A 118 20.75 -8.77 3.90
CA HIS A 118 20.76 -7.95 5.11
C HIS A 118 21.21 -6.51 4.83
N LYS A 119 22.25 -6.34 4.01
CA LYS A 119 22.72 -5.00 3.62
C LYS A 119 21.66 -4.23 2.84
N LEU A 120 20.97 -4.87 1.90
CA LEU A 120 19.88 -4.25 1.14
C LEU A 120 18.70 -3.86 2.04
N ASP A 121 18.38 -4.68 3.04
CA ASP A 121 17.30 -4.36 3.99
C ASP A 121 17.66 -3.15 4.87
N GLU A 122 18.90 -3.07 5.35
CA GLU A 122 19.38 -1.90 6.10
C GLU A 122 19.41 -0.63 5.23
N GLU A 123 19.87 -0.72 3.98
CA GLU A 123 19.81 0.40 3.04
C GLU A 123 18.36 0.86 2.77
N ARG A 124 17.40 -0.07 2.66
CA ARG A 124 15.97 0.26 2.50
C ARG A 124 15.39 0.91 3.76
N LYS A 125 15.78 0.46 4.95
CA LYS A 125 15.38 1.11 6.22
C LYS A 125 15.95 2.52 6.30
N GLN A 126 17.22 2.70 5.94
CA GLN A 126 17.87 3.99 5.96
C GLN A 126 17.20 4.98 4.98
N LYS A 127 16.94 4.55 3.75
CA LYS A 127 16.20 5.36 2.76
C LYS A 127 14.84 5.81 3.27
N ARG A 128 14.08 4.91 3.91
CA ARG A 128 12.77 5.26 4.51
C ARG A 128 12.91 6.30 5.62
N LEU A 129 13.95 6.18 6.45
CA LEU A 129 14.21 7.13 7.52
C LEU A 129 14.57 8.51 6.97
N ASP A 130 15.42 8.56 5.95
CA ASP A 130 15.84 9.81 5.31
C ASP A 130 14.67 10.48 4.57
N GLU A 131 13.82 9.70 3.90
CA GLU A 131 12.58 10.20 3.28
C GLU A 131 11.61 10.79 4.32
N LEU A 132 11.45 10.12 5.47
CA LEU A 132 10.62 10.62 6.57
C LEU A 132 11.17 11.91 7.18
N LYS A 133 12.50 12.03 7.33
CA LYS A 133 13.13 13.28 7.78
C LYS A 133 12.85 14.41 6.80
N LEU A 134 13.07 14.17 5.50
CA LEU A 134 12.82 15.16 4.46
C LEU A 134 11.35 15.62 4.45
N LYS A 135 10.39 14.69 4.57
CA LYS A 135 8.96 15.02 4.64
C LYS A 135 8.64 15.91 5.85
N ASN A 136 9.20 15.60 7.02
CA ASN A 136 9.01 16.41 8.22
C ASN A 136 9.62 17.81 8.07
N ASP A 137 10.80 17.93 7.44
CA ASP A 137 11.44 19.23 7.21
C ASP A 137 10.62 20.11 6.25
N ILE A 138 10.08 19.53 5.18
CA ILE A 138 9.17 20.21 4.25
C ILE A 138 7.92 20.70 4.98
N LEU A 139 7.30 19.88 5.83
CA LEU A 139 6.13 20.28 6.62
C LEU A 139 6.45 21.46 7.54
N ARG A 140 7.57 21.41 8.28
CA ARG A 140 8.02 22.51 9.13
C ARG A 140 8.31 23.78 8.33
N GLU A 141 8.86 23.66 7.13
CA GLU A 141 9.11 24.81 6.26
C GLU A 141 7.79 25.42 5.74
N ASN A 142 6.83 24.60 5.35
CA ASN A 142 5.52 25.06 4.92
C ASN A 142 4.76 25.77 6.05
N GLU A 143 4.81 25.23 7.27
CA GLU A 143 4.24 25.90 8.45
C GLU A 143 4.89 27.26 8.71
N ARG A 144 6.22 27.36 8.58
CA ARG A 144 6.94 28.64 8.72
C ARG A 144 6.51 29.65 7.65
N LYS A 145 6.44 29.22 6.39
CA LYS A 145 5.98 30.07 5.27
C LYS A 145 4.53 30.53 5.45
N HIS A 146 3.67 29.66 5.98
CA HIS A 146 2.28 30.03 6.27
C HIS A 146 2.20 31.11 7.34
N LYS A 147 2.93 30.93 8.45
CA LYS A 147 2.99 31.94 9.53
C LYS A 147 3.57 33.26 9.06
N GLU A 148 4.64 33.22 8.26
CA GLU A 148 5.25 34.42 7.68
C GLU A 148 4.26 35.17 6.78
N LYS A 149 3.54 34.44 5.91
CA LYS A 149 2.51 35.02 5.05
C LYS A 149 1.39 35.68 5.88
N GLU A 150 0.94 35.01 6.93
CA GLU A 150 -0.10 35.55 7.84
C GLU A 150 0.36 36.85 8.53
N ILE A 151 1.61 36.90 9.00
CA ILE A 151 2.19 38.12 9.58
C ILE A 151 2.26 39.24 8.54
N LEU A 152 2.70 38.94 7.31
CA LEU A 152 2.78 39.94 6.24
C LEU A 152 1.40 40.48 5.86
N ASP A 153 0.39 39.62 5.82
CA ASP A 153 -0.99 40.03 5.58
C ASP A 153 -1.52 40.92 6.71
N GLN A 154 -1.24 40.59 7.97
CA GLN A 154 -1.58 41.45 9.11
C GLN A 154 -0.90 42.83 9.03
N ILE A 155 0.39 42.88 8.69
CA ILE A 155 1.12 44.15 8.49
C ILE A 155 0.50 44.96 7.35
N ARG A 156 0.11 44.31 6.25
CA ARG A 156 -0.56 44.97 5.12
C ARG A 156 -1.89 45.60 5.57
N TRP A 157 -2.70 44.87 6.34
CA TRP A 157 -3.96 45.39 6.87
C TRP A 157 -3.76 46.57 7.82
N LEU A 158 -2.76 46.50 8.71
CA LEU A 158 -2.41 47.62 9.59
C LEU A 158 -2.00 48.86 8.80
N ARG A 159 -1.23 48.71 7.72
CA ARG A 159 -0.88 49.84 6.85
C ARG A 159 -2.09 50.44 6.15
N VAL A 160 -3.00 49.62 5.65
CA VAL A 160 -4.25 50.10 5.03
C VAL A 160 -5.10 50.86 6.06
N ALA A 161 -5.23 50.32 7.28
CA ALA A 161 -5.95 50.98 8.36
C ALA A 161 -5.31 52.33 8.72
N GLN A 162 -3.99 52.41 8.77
CA GLN A 162 -3.27 53.67 9.04
C GLN A 162 -3.53 54.70 7.92
N ILE A 163 -3.46 54.29 6.65
CA ILE A 163 -3.74 55.18 5.52
C ILE A 163 -5.17 55.73 5.63
N ILE A 164 -6.15 54.86 5.90
CA ILE A 164 -7.55 55.28 6.07
C ILE A 164 -7.68 56.27 7.22
N TYR A 165 -7.06 56.00 8.36
CA TYR A 165 -7.06 56.90 9.51
C TYR A 165 -6.48 58.26 9.17
N ASP A 166 -5.30 58.30 8.54
CA ASP A 166 -4.62 59.54 8.15
C ASP A 166 -5.45 60.34 7.14
N THR A 167 -6.13 59.68 6.20
CA THR A 167 -7.05 60.33 5.25
C THR A 167 -8.24 60.93 5.97
N ILE A 168 -8.88 60.20 6.89
CA ILE A 168 -10.00 60.71 7.70
C ILE A 168 -9.56 61.91 8.55
N GLU A 169 -8.38 61.87 9.16
CA GLU A 169 -7.87 62.95 9.98
C GLU A 169 -7.58 64.22 9.16
N LYS A 170 -7.02 64.06 7.96
CA LYS A 170 -6.84 65.18 7.01
C LYS A 170 -8.19 65.77 6.58
N ASP A 171 -9.14 64.93 6.19
CA ASP A 171 -10.49 65.37 5.81
C ASP A 171 -11.19 66.14 6.94
N LYS A 172 -11.00 65.74 8.21
CA LYS A 172 -11.54 66.44 9.38
C LYS A 172 -10.93 67.83 9.56
N LYS A 173 -9.60 67.95 9.38
CA LYS A 173 -8.88 69.22 9.47
C LYS A 173 -9.26 70.17 8.32
N GLU A 174 -9.42 69.66 7.10
CA GLU A 174 -9.80 70.47 5.93
C GLU A 174 -11.27 70.90 5.95
N LYS A 175 -12.18 70.07 6.48
CA LYS A 175 -13.61 70.40 6.56
C LYS A 175 -13.98 71.33 7.72
N GLY A 176 -13.01 71.80 8.51
CA GLY A 176 -13.25 72.82 9.52
C GLY A 176 -14.28 72.42 10.59
N TYR A 177 -14.26 71.17 11.04
CA TYR A 177 -14.91 70.81 12.32
C TYR A 177 -14.02 71.26 13.49
N ASP A 178 -13.65 72.55 13.51
CA ASP A 178 -13.34 73.25 14.75
C ASP A 178 -14.67 73.40 15.49
N SER A 179 -15.01 72.37 16.26
CA SER A 179 -16.09 72.48 17.24
C SER A 179 -15.52 73.26 18.42
N ASN A 180 -16.08 74.46 18.66
CA ASN A 180 -16.11 75.08 19.99
C ASN A 180 -16.50 74.07 21.08
#